data_AF-A0A7G3AJN3-F1
#
_entry.id   AF-A0A7G3AJN3-F1
#
_cell.length_a   1.000
_cell.length_b   1.000
_cell.length_c   1.000
_cell.angle_alpha   90.00
_cell.angle_beta   90.00
_cell.angle_gamma   90.00
#
_symmetry.space_group_name_H-M   'P 1'
#
loop_
_entity.id
_entity.type
_entity.pdbx_description
1 polymer ?
#
loop_
_entity_poly.entity_id
_entity_poly.type
_entity_poly.pdbx_seq_one_letter_code
_entity_poly.pdbx_strand_id
1 'polypeptide(L)'
;YLCSRSGTQLSIKDVSQEMAINSYDIVSTLQALGMMKYWKGKHIILKKQDVLDDYAERVKGRGNVLKIDPECLRWTPFVSPTLTGPTS
;
A
#
# COMPACT_ATOMS: atom_id res chain seq x y z
N TYR A 1 4.55 6.13 1.84
CA TYR A 1 4.83 5.66 0.47
C TYR A 1 5.02 6.81 -0.52
N LEU A 2 3.98 7.58 -0.87
CA LEU A 2 4.12 8.65 -1.88
C LEU A 2 5.04 9.82 -1.46
N CYS A 3 5.16 10.11 -0.16
CA CYS A 3 6.09 11.13 0.34
C CYS A 3 7.56 10.77 0.04
N SER A 4 7.93 9.51 0.26
CA SER A 4 9.31 9.01 0.15
C SER A 4 9.67 8.49 -1.25
N ARG A 5 8.67 8.24 -2.10
CA ARG A 5 8.90 7.74 -3.47
C ARG A 5 9.36 8.85 -4.41
N SER A 6 10.46 8.58 -5.11
CA SER A 6 10.96 9.37 -6.23
C SER A 6 10.43 8.84 -7.58
N GLY A 7 10.50 9.66 -8.62
CA GLY A 7 10.05 9.31 -9.97
C GLY A 7 8.60 9.71 -10.29
N THR A 8 8.25 9.57 -11.56
CA THR A 8 6.97 10.06 -12.15
C THR A 8 6.02 8.94 -12.54
N GLN A 9 6.44 7.68 -12.44
CA GLN A 9 5.63 6.51 -12.77
C GLN A 9 5.37 5.64 -11.53
N LEU A 10 4.11 5.21 -11.40
CA LEU A 10 3.63 4.35 -10.34
C LEU A 10 2.79 3.21 -10.96
N SER A 11 3.16 1.98 -10.66
CA SER A 11 2.32 0.81 -10.94
C SER A 11 1.53 0.46 -9.68
N ILE A 12 0.20 0.45 -9.76
CA ILE A 12 -0.65 0.05 -8.64
C ILE A 12 -0.38 -1.40 -8.22
N LYS A 13 0.00 -2.27 -9.18
CA LYS A 13 0.35 -3.66 -8.90
C LYS A 13 1.60 -3.76 -8.02
N ASP A 14 2.62 -2.95 -8.32
CA ASP A 14 3.88 -2.96 -7.56
C ASP A 14 3.64 -2.47 -6.13
N VAL A 15 2.84 -1.40 -5.97
CA VAL A 15 2.44 -0.92 -4.63
C VAL A 15 1.64 -1.97 -3.88
N SER A 16 0.71 -2.66 -4.56
CA SER A 16 -0.09 -3.72 -3.97
C SER A 16 0.78 -4.86 -3.46
N GLN A 17 1.77 -5.28 -4.25
CA GLN A 17 2.72 -6.32 -3.89
C GLN A 17 3.64 -5.90 -2.73
N GLU A 18 4.19 -4.69 -2.78
CA GLU A 18 5.13 -4.20 -1.78
C GLU A 18 4.46 -3.92 -0.42
N MET A 19 3.27 -3.33 -0.45
CA MET A 19 2.55 -2.92 0.77
C MET A 19 1.60 -4.01 1.29
N ALA A 20 1.41 -5.11 0.53
CA ALA A 20 0.38 -6.12 0.78
C ALA A 20 -1.05 -5.56 0.93
N ILE A 21 -1.36 -4.48 0.19
CA ILE A 21 -2.68 -3.84 0.15
C ILE A 21 -3.38 -4.23 -1.15
N ASN A 22 -4.68 -4.51 -1.13
CA ASN A 22 -5.42 -4.78 -2.36
C ASN A 22 -5.35 -3.59 -3.32
N SER A 23 -5.05 -3.85 -4.59
CA SER A 23 -5.04 -2.84 -5.67
C SER A 23 -6.31 -1.97 -5.71
N TYR A 24 -7.49 -2.53 -5.44
CA TYR A 24 -8.75 -1.78 -5.39
C TYR A 24 -8.77 -0.77 -4.25
N ASP A 25 -8.25 -1.13 -3.07
CA ASP A 25 -8.19 -0.24 -1.90
C ASP A 25 -7.19 0.90 -2.12
N ILE A 26 -6.11 0.66 -2.86
CA ILE A 26 -5.16 1.71 -3.26
C ILE A 26 -5.86 2.71 -4.18
N VAL A 27 -6.59 2.21 -5.20
CA VAL A 27 -7.33 3.06 -6.13
C VAL A 27 -8.39 3.89 -5.40
N SER A 28 -9.21 3.25 -4.57
CA SER A 28 -10.29 3.92 -3.83
C SER A 28 -9.74 4.99 -2.88
N THR A 29 -8.63 4.71 -2.19
CA THR A 29 -7.96 5.69 -1.31
C THR A 29 -7.43 6.88 -2.11
N LEU A 30 -6.77 6.65 -3.25
CA LEU A 30 -6.27 7.74 -4.10
C LEU A 30 -7.41 8.59 -4.68
N GLN A 31 -8.54 7.97 -5.02
CA GLN A 31 -9.74 8.68 -5.45
C GLN A 31 -10.34 9.51 -4.32
N ALA A 32 -10.45 8.96 -3.11
CA ALA A 32 -10.96 9.66 -1.93
C ALA A 32 -10.11 10.89 -1.56
N LEU A 33 -8.78 10.83 -1.77
CA LEU A 33 -7.86 11.96 -1.59
C LEU A 33 -7.88 12.95 -2.77
N GLY A 34 -8.68 12.67 -3.82
CA GLY A 34 -8.68 13.42 -5.07
C GLY A 34 -7.32 13.42 -5.77
N MET A 35 -6.49 12.41 -5.50
CA MET A 35 -5.15 12.22 -6.04
C MET A 35 -5.14 11.29 -7.25
N MET A 36 -6.30 10.87 -7.76
CA MET A 36 -6.41 10.09 -8.99
C MET A 36 -7.37 10.76 -9.97
N LYS A 37 -6.94 10.84 -11.24
CA LYS A 37 -7.77 11.31 -12.37
C LYS A 37 -7.68 10.32 -13.52
N TYR A 38 -8.70 10.32 -14.37
CA TYR A 38 -8.67 9.63 -15.64
C TYR A 38 -8.61 10.65 -16.77
N TRP A 39 -7.64 10.51 -17.67
CA TRP A 39 -7.39 11.46 -18.74
C TRP A 39 -6.84 10.75 -19.98
N LYS A 40 -7.47 10.96 -21.14
CA LYS A 40 -7.06 10.40 -22.44
C LYS A 40 -6.73 8.89 -22.38
N GLY A 41 -7.59 8.10 -21.73
CA GLY A 41 -7.37 6.65 -21.63
C GLY A 41 -6.38 6.20 -20.56
N LYS A 42 -5.83 7.13 -19.75
CA LYS A 42 -4.82 6.84 -18.73
C LYS A 42 -5.24 7.34 -17.35
N HIS A 43 -4.94 6.55 -16.33
CA HIS A 43 -5.02 7.01 -14.94
C HIS A 43 -3.78 7.86 -14.61
N ILE A 44 -4.01 9.04 -14.06
CA ILE A 44 -2.99 9.98 -13.61
C ILE A 44 -3.09 10.08 -12.09
N ILE A 45 -1.96 9.90 -11.42
CA ILE A 45 -1.85 10.11 -9.98
C ILE A 45 -1.25 11.50 -9.75
N LEU A 46 -1.96 12.31 -8.96
CA LEU A 46 -1.58 13.67 -8.62
C LEU A 46 -0.86 13.66 -7.27
N LYS A 47 0.41 14.06 -7.25
CA LYS A 47 1.16 14.29 -6.02
C LYS A 47 0.78 15.65 -5.44
N LYS A 48 -0.40 15.72 -4.82
CA LYS A 48 -0.95 16.91 -4.17
C LYS A 48 -0.14 17.29 -2.93
N GLN A 49 0.59 18.41 -3.00
CA GLN A 49 1.50 18.81 -1.94
C GLN A 49 0.76 19.13 -0.63
N ASP A 50 -0.39 19.80 -0.72
CA ASP A 50 -1.30 20.08 0.40
C ASP A 50 -1.68 18.80 1.16
N VAL A 51 -2.08 17.74 0.45
CA VAL A 51 -2.44 16.46 1.08
C VAL A 51 -1.24 15.80 1.76
N LEU A 52 -0.04 15.92 1.17
CA LEU A 52 1.18 15.34 1.73
C LEU A 52 1.67 16.09 2.95
N ASP A 53 1.56 17.42 2.94
CA ASP A 53 1.94 18.29 4.05
C ASP A 53 1.00 18.08 5.24
N ASP A 54 -0.32 18.07 5.01
CA ASP A 54 -1.35 17.69 6.00
C ASP A 54 -1.03 16.35 6.66
N TYR A 55 -0.67 15.35 5.85
CA TYR A 55 -0.27 14.04 6.37
C TYR A 55 1.00 14.14 7.23
N ALA A 56 2.02 14.85 6.78
CA ALA A 56 3.28 15.01 7.50
C ALA A 56 3.07 15.70 8.86
N GLU A 57 2.23 16.73 8.92
CA GLU A 57 1.86 17.40 10.18
C GLU A 57 1.10 16.47 11.12
N ARG A 58 0.11 15.72 10.61
CA ARG A 58 -0.61 14.71 11.42
C ARG A 58 0.31 13.64 11.97
N VAL A 59 1.30 13.19 11.20
CA VAL A 59 2.30 12.22 11.66
C VAL A 59 3.17 12.79 12.77
N LYS A 60 3.62 14.06 12.65
CA LYS A 60 4.37 14.74 13.71
C LYS A 60 3.55 14.89 15.00
N GLY A 61 2.27 15.22 14.88
CA GLY A 61 1.37 15.43 16.03
C GLY A 61 0.91 14.16 16.75
N ARG A 62 0.99 12.98 16.12
CA ARG A 62 0.54 11.71 16.70
C ARG A 62 1.43 11.15 17.83
N GLY A 63 2.54 11.80 18.15
CA GLY A 63 3.48 11.31 19.16
C GLY A 63 4.09 9.95 18.80
N ASN A 64 4.43 9.13 19.80
CA ASN A 64 5.01 7.80 19.58
C ASN A 64 3.93 6.82 19.08
N VAL A 65 3.73 6.78 17.75
CA VAL A 65 2.96 5.71 17.12
C VAL A 65 3.70 4.40 17.35
N LEU A 66 3.05 3.43 18.00
CA LEU A 66 3.58 2.08 18.14
C LEU A 66 3.84 1.51 16.74
N LYS A 67 5.11 1.26 16.43
CA LYS A 67 5.53 0.63 15.16
C LYS A 67 5.67 -0.87 15.39
N ILE A 68 5.19 -1.65 14.42
CA ILE A 68 5.45 -3.08 14.39
C ILE A 68 6.87 -3.27 13.88
N ASP A 69 7.70 -3.95 14.66
CA ASP A 69 9.01 -4.42 14.23
C ASP A 69 8.83 -5.78 13.51
N PRO A 70 9.11 -5.86 12.19
CA PRO A 70 9.00 -7.11 11.45
C PRO A 70 10.00 -8.17 11.93
N GLU A 71 11.15 -7.79 12.49
CA GLU A 71 12.15 -8.75 12.99
C GLU A 71 11.67 -9.51 14.23
N CYS A 72 10.71 -8.93 14.95
CA CYS A 72 10.08 -9.55 16.13
C CYS A 72 8.90 -10.48 15.79
N LEU A 73 8.47 -10.56 14.51
CA LEU A 73 7.32 -11.36 14.11
C LEU A 73 7.69 -12.84 13.94
N ARG A 74 7.34 -13.67 14.92
CA ARG A 74 7.47 -15.14 14.84
C ARG A 74 6.16 -15.75 14.34
N TRP A 75 6.03 -15.85 13.01
CA TRP A 75 4.84 -16.40 12.37
C TRP A 75 5.19 -17.11 11.06
N THR A 76 4.47 -18.19 10.76
CA THR A 76 4.52 -18.89 9.47
C THR A 76 3.10 -19.13 8.97
N PRO A 77 2.86 -19.08 7.65
CA PRO A 77 1.56 -19.42 7.08
C PRO A 77 1.13 -20.84 7.48
N PHE A 78 -0.17 -21.02 7.71
CA PHE A 78 -0.73 -22.35 7.88
C PHE A 78 -0.65 -23.12 6.56
N VAL A 79 -0.09 -24.31 6.60
CA VAL A 79 -0.03 -25.23 5.45
C VAL A 79 -1.11 -26.30 5.68
N SER A 80 -2.11 -26.35 4.81
CA SER A 80 -3.11 -27.41 4.85
C SER A 80 -2.44 -28.77 4.59
N PRO A 81 -2.72 -29.81 5.39
CA PRO A 81 -2.21 -31.15 5.12
C PRO A 81 -2.68 -31.61 3.72
N THR A 82 -1.75 -31.76 2.79
CA THR A 82 -2.04 -32.37 1.49
C THR A 82 -2.40 -33.83 1.75
N LEU A 83 -3.63 -34.24 1.40
CA LEU A 83 -4.02 -35.65 1.43
C LEU A 83 -3.18 -36.41 0.39
N THR A 84 -2.05 -36.95 0.80
CA THR A 84 -1.34 -37.99 0.03
C THR A 84 -2.17 -39.26 0.14
N GLY A 85 -3.13 -39.44 -0.77
CA GLY A 85 -3.84 -40.71 -0.92
C GLY A 85 -2.86 -41.81 -1.33
N PRO A 86 -3.10 -43.07 -0.91
CA PRO A 86 -2.25 -44.19 -1.31
C PRO A 86 -2.38 -44.40 -2.82
N THR A 87 -1.26 -44.36 -3.53
CA THR A 87 -1.16 -44.87 -4.90
C THR A 87 -1.50 -46.37 -4.87
N SER A 88 -2.64 -46.74 -5.47
CA SER A 88 -2.90 -48.13 -5.88
C SER A 88 -2.06 -48.49 -7.09
#